data_AF-A0A353QGU5-F1
#
_entry.id   AF-A0A353QGU5-F1
#
_cell.length_a   1.000
_cell.length_b   1.000
_cell.length_c   1.000
_cell.angle_alpha   90.00
_cell.angle_beta   90.00
_cell.angle_gamma   90.00
#
_symmetry.space_group_name_H-M   'P 1'
#
loop_
_entity.id
_entity.type
_entity.pdbx_description
1 polymer ?
#
loop_
_entity_poly.entity_id
_entity_poly.type
_entity_poly.pdbx_seq_one_letter_code
_entity_poly.pdbx_strand_id
1 'polypeptide(L)'
;GRLYAQGIYFLPQLMQSASAMKSAMARLQPELKDVRAVDGQGTVVLATVQGDIHDIGKSIVALLLENHGFRVIDLGCDVSARDILA
;
A
#
# COMPACT_ATOMS: atom_id res chain seq x y z
N GLY A 1 -6.96 -13.23 -7.62
CA GLY A 1 -6.02 -14.28 -7.21
C GLY A 1 -6.52 -15.68 -7.56
N ARG A 2 -7.37 -16.30 -6.73
CA ARG A 2 -7.79 -17.71 -6.85
C ARG A 2 -8.35 -18.10 -8.23
N LEU A 3 -9.27 -17.30 -8.77
CA LEU A 3 -9.88 -17.55 -10.09
C LEU A 3 -8.89 -17.40 -11.25
N TYR A 4 -7.85 -16.58 -11.09
CA TYR A 4 -6.75 -16.48 -12.06
C TYR A 4 -5.85 -17.73 -12.01
N ALA A 5 -5.50 -18.19 -10.80
CA ALA A 5 -4.73 -19.43 -10.62
C ALA A 5 -5.45 -20.68 -11.13
N GLN A 6 -6.79 -20.67 -11.12
CA GLN A 6 -7.62 -21.73 -11.70
C GLN A 6 -7.83 -21.61 -13.21
N GLY A 7 -7.28 -20.57 -13.86
CA GLY A 7 -7.47 -20.32 -15.30
C GLY A 7 -8.88 -19.85 -15.70
N ILE A 8 -9.72 -19.49 -14.72
CA ILE A 8 -11.10 -19.00 -14.95
C ILE A 8 -11.07 -17.53 -15.38
N TYR A 9 -10.18 -16.73 -14.77
CA TYR A 9 -9.93 -15.33 -15.15
C TYR A 9 -8.53 -15.16 -15.70
N PHE A 10 -8.37 -14.19 -16.60
CA PHE A 10 -7.10 -13.90 -17.25
C PHE A 10 -6.52 -12.58 -16.75
N LEU A 11 -5.33 -12.26 -17.26
CA LEU A 11 -4.57 -11.08 -16.83
C LEU A 11 -5.39 -9.77 -16.89
N PRO A 12 -6.23 -9.51 -17.93
CA PRO A 12 -7.04 -8.29 -17.98
C PRO A 12 -8.01 -8.15 -16.79
N GLN A 13 -8.72 -9.23 -16.41
CA GLN A 13 -9.65 -9.20 -15.28
C GLN A 13 -8.92 -9.02 -13.95
N LEU A 14 -7.72 -9.62 -13.82
CA LEU A 14 -6.89 -9.47 -12.63
C LEU A 14 -6.42 -8.01 -12.47
N MET A 15 -5.94 -7.39 -13.57
CA MET A 15 -5.53 -5.99 -13.58
C MET A 15 -6.69 -5.04 -13.29
N GLN A 16 -7.88 -5.32 -13.86
CA GLN A 16 -9.08 -4.52 -13.60
C GLN A 16 -9.48 -4.56 -12.11
N SER A 17 -9.41 -5.74 -11.49
CA SER A 17 -9.69 -5.90 -10.06
C SER A 17 -8.72 -5.12 -9.19
N ALA A 18 -7.42 -5.14 -9.53
CA ALA A 18 -6.39 -4.37 -8.81
C ALA A 18 -6.62 -2.86 -8.94
N SER A 19 -6.95 -2.38 -10.15
CA SER A 19 -7.27 -0.96 -10.40
C SER A 19 -8.49 -0.49 -9.61
N ALA A 20 -9.56 -1.30 -9.56
CA ALA A 20 -10.75 -1.02 -8.78
C ALA A 20 -10.43 -0.89 -7.27
N MET A 21 -9.63 -1.82 -6.73
CA MET A 21 -9.17 -1.76 -5.34
C MET A 21 -8.38 -0.48 -5.05
N LYS A 22 -7.41 -0.13 -5.91
CA LYS A 22 -6.57 1.06 -5.75
C LYS A 22 -7.42 2.34 -5.74
N SER A 23 -8.42 2.40 -6.62
CA SER A 23 -9.36 3.52 -6.70
C SER A 23 -10.23 3.65 -5.45
N ALA A 24 -10.76 2.52 -4.94
CA ALA A 24 -11.55 2.51 -3.72
C ALA A 24 -10.72 2.93 -2.49
N MET A 25 -9.49 2.43 -2.35
CA MET A 25 -8.60 2.80 -1.26
C MET A 25 -8.23 4.29 -1.29
N ALA A 26 -7.93 4.84 -2.48
CA ALA A 26 -7.65 6.28 -2.61
C ALA A 26 -8.80 7.16 -2.13
N ARG A 27 -10.06 6.72 -2.32
CA ARG A 27 -11.24 7.44 -1.84
C ARG A 27 -11.46 7.32 -0.33
N LEU A 28 -11.12 6.17 0.26
CA LEU A 28 -11.35 5.85 1.67
C LEU A 28 -10.24 6.39 2.59
N GLN A 29 -9.01 6.51 2.12
CA GLN A 29 -7.88 7.05 2.90
C GLN A 29 -8.17 8.37 3.65
N PRO A 30 -8.74 9.43 3.03
CA PRO A 30 -9.00 10.68 3.75
C PRO A 30 -10.03 10.52 4.88
N GLU A 31 -11.05 9.69 4.68
CA GLU A 31 -12.11 9.46 5.69
C GLU A 31 -11.58 8.67 6.90
N LEU A 32 -10.48 7.94 6.74
CA LEU A 32 -9.83 7.18 7.80
C LEU A 32 -8.82 8.01 8.60
N LYS A 33 -8.37 9.16 8.08
CA LYS A 33 -7.39 10.05 8.75
C LYS A 33 -7.98 10.90 9.87
N ASP A 34 -9.31 11.04 9.95
CA ASP A 34 -9.99 11.81 11.00
C ASP A 34 -10.06 11.11 12.37
N VAL A 35 -9.56 9.88 12.48
CA VAL A 35 -9.49 9.13 13.74
C VAL A 35 -8.20 9.49 14.49
N ARG A 36 -8.21 10.66 15.14
CA ARG A 36 -7.26 11.12 16.19
C ARG A 36 -5.78 10.82 15.91
N ALA A 37 -5.08 11.78 15.31
CA ALA A 37 -3.63 11.86 15.36
C ALA A 37 -3.16 11.92 16.83
N VAL A 38 -2.72 10.79 17.36
CA VAL A 38 -1.92 10.75 18.59
C VAL A 38 -0.49 11.02 18.15
N ASP A 39 -0.05 12.28 18.27
CA ASP A 39 1.34 12.64 18.03
C ASP A 39 2.26 11.81 18.96
N GLY A 40 3.33 11.22 18.41
CA GLY A 40 4.46 10.73 19.21
C GLY A 40 4.91 9.27 19.02
N GLN A 41 4.36 8.49 18.08
CA GLN A 41 4.79 7.08 17.91
C GLN A 41 6.04 6.88 17.05
N GLY A 42 6.52 7.93 16.37
CA GLY A 42 7.74 7.91 15.56
C GLY A 42 7.48 7.90 14.04
N THR A 43 8.56 7.75 13.27
CA THR A 43 8.51 7.75 11.79
C THR A 43 8.78 6.34 11.27
N VAL A 44 7.97 5.87 10.33
CA VAL A 44 8.14 4.59 9.63
C VAL A 44 8.35 4.85 8.14
N VAL A 45 9.39 4.27 7.58
CA VAL A 45 9.64 4.26 6.12
C VAL A 45 9.15 2.94 5.55
N LEU A 46 8.35 2.98 4.50
CA LEU A 46 7.81 1.81 3.79
C LEU A 46 8.23 1.83 2.33
N ALA A 47 8.63 0.68 1.81
CA ALA A 47 8.94 0.46 0.40
C ALA A 47 8.74 -1.03 0.08
N THR A 48 8.44 -1.37 -1.18
CA THR A 48 8.75 -2.72 -1.67
C THR A 48 10.13 -2.72 -2.31
N VAL A 49 10.85 -3.81 -2.13
CA VAL A 49 12.23 -3.94 -2.63
C VAL A 49 12.26 -3.95 -4.15
N GLN A 50 13.43 -3.64 -4.71
CA GLN A 50 13.68 -3.71 -6.13
C GLN A 50 13.24 -5.05 -6.74
N GLY A 51 12.50 -4.99 -7.84
CA GLY A 51 11.90 -6.12 -8.55
C GLY A 51 10.53 -6.54 -8.02
N ASP A 52 10.07 -6.01 -6.88
CA ASP A 52 8.77 -6.35 -6.31
C ASP A 52 7.73 -5.24 -6.55
N ILE A 53 6.74 -5.53 -7.40
CA ILE A 53 5.65 -4.62 -7.74
C ILE A 53 4.40 -4.80 -6.85
N HIS A 54 4.43 -5.73 -5.88
CA HIS A 54 3.26 -6.04 -5.06
C HIS A 54 3.08 -5.02 -3.92
N ASP A 55 2.40 -3.90 -4.19
CA ASP A 55 2.27 -2.75 -3.27
C ASP A 55 1.00 -2.74 -2.38
N ILE A 56 0.07 -3.66 -2.62
CA ILE A 56 -1.26 -3.65 -1.97
C ILE A 56 -1.14 -3.81 -0.46
N GLY A 57 -0.39 -4.81 0.01
CA GLY A 57 -0.20 -5.06 1.44
C GLY A 57 0.51 -3.90 2.14
N LYS A 58 1.55 -3.35 1.51
CA LYS A 58 2.26 -2.16 1.98
C LYS A 58 1.32 -0.96 2.16
N SER A 59 0.45 -0.71 1.18
CA SER A 59 -0.50 0.42 1.22
C SER A 59 -1.53 0.27 2.35
N ILE A 60 -1.98 -0.95 2.64
CA ILE A 60 -2.87 -1.23 3.78
C ILE A 60 -2.13 -0.97 5.11
N VAL A 61 -0.89 -1.46 5.23
CA VAL A 61 -0.07 -1.25 6.43
C VAL A 61 0.24 0.24 6.64
N ALA A 62 0.55 0.99 5.59
CA ALA A 62 0.76 2.43 5.65
C ALA A 62 -0.45 3.15 6.27
N LEU A 63 -1.64 2.88 5.74
CA LEU A 63 -2.90 3.44 6.23
C LEU A 63 -3.16 3.08 7.70
N LEU A 64 -2.93 1.82 8.09
CA LEU A 64 -3.10 1.38 9.48
C LEU A 64 -2.12 2.10 10.42
N LEU A 65 -0.85 2.27 10.02
CA LEU A 65 0.17 2.96 10.81
C LEU A 65 -0.16 4.45 10.95
N GLU A 66 -0.56 5.12 9.87
CA GLU A 66 -1.02 6.52 9.91
C GLU A 66 -2.20 6.68 10.89
N ASN A 67 -3.19 5.78 10.81
CA ASN A 67 -4.34 5.78 11.72
C ASN A 67 -3.96 5.50 13.19
N HIS A 68 -2.81 4.89 13.44
CA HIS A 68 -2.29 4.67 14.80
C HIS A 68 -1.33 5.77 15.27
N GLY A 69 -1.19 6.87 14.52
CA GLY A 69 -0.39 8.03 14.93
C GLY A 69 1.10 7.95 14.56
N PHE A 70 1.49 7.04 13.67
CA PHE A 70 2.83 7.06 13.08
C PHE A 70 2.91 8.06 11.92
N ARG A 71 4.06 8.74 11.81
CA ARG A 71 4.41 9.42 10.57
C ARG A 71 4.91 8.39 9.56
N VAL A 72 4.17 8.14 8.49
CA VAL A 72 4.56 7.19 7.45
C VAL A 72 5.18 7.92 6.25
N ILE A 73 6.34 7.44 5.80
CA ILE A 73 7.01 7.85 4.57
C ILE A 73 6.98 6.65 3.63
N ASP A 74 6.11 6.69 2.62
CA ASP A 74 5.99 5.63 1.62
C ASP A 74 6.83 5.98 0.38
N LEU A 75 7.91 5.22 0.16
CA LEU A 75 8.80 5.37 -1.00
C LEU A 75 8.27 4.68 -2.26
N GLY A 76 7.15 3.95 -2.16
CA GLY A 76 6.50 3.29 -3.28
C GLY A 76 6.96 1.85 -3.47
N CYS A 77 6.94 1.40 -4.72
CA CYS A 77 7.31 0.04 -5.10
C CYS A 77 8.52 0.00 -6.03
N ASP A 78 9.21 -1.13 -6.07
CA ASP A 78 10.41 -1.34 -6.88
C ASP A 78 11.53 -0.33 -6.53
N VAL A 79 11.80 -0.18 -5.22
CA VAL A 79 12.75 0.82 -4.70
C VAL A 79 14.10 0.17 -4.42
N SER A 80 15.18 0.83 -4.84
CA SER A 80 16.54 0.32 -4.61
C SER A 80 16.91 0.36 -3.13
N ALA A 81 17.75 -0.58 -2.68
CA ALA A 81 18.22 -0.57 -1.29
C ALA A 81 18.99 0.72 -0.92
N ARG A 82 19.64 1.34 -1.91
CA ARG A 82 20.32 2.62 -1.72
C ARG A 82 19.33 3.74 -1.39
N ASP A 83 18.20 3.81 -2.10
CA ASP A 83 17.20 4.85 -1.88
C ASP A 83 16.43 4.64 -0.57
N ILE A 84 16.31 3.39 -0.12
CA ILE A 84 15.70 3.05 1.19
C ILE A 84 16.60 3.47 2.35
N LEU A 85 17.93 3.39 2.20
CA LEU A 85 18.90 3.63 3.26
C LEU A 85 19.48 5.06 3.28
N ALA A 86 19.20 5.87 2.25
CA ALA A 86 19.66 7.25 2.13
C ALA A 86 18.85 8.22 3.02
#